data_AF-A0A161S2X8-F1
#
_entry.id   AF-A0A161S2X8-F1
#
_cell.length_a   1.000
_cell.length_b   1.000
_cell.length_c   1.000
_cell.angle_alpha   90.00
_cell.angle_beta   90.00
_cell.angle_gamma   90.00
#
_symmetry.space_group_name_H-M   'P 1'
#
loop_
_entity.id
_entity.type
_entity.pdbx_description
1 polymer ?
#
loop_
_entity_poly.entity_id
_entity_poly.type
_entity_poly.pdbx_seq_one_letter_code
_entity_poly.pdbx_strand_id
1 'polypeptide(L)'
;MNCELKQAVKNGTVSQIDQSVTKNGVKITVKEILFDDARLSVGYVEHHGQESSATNPMIMLDGKEIGNPIRHWSEPIDKQTTMHSVTFANVGRFPDEFEMRFQDYRSLYQTSPGSTPEPWELTIPVKKSVYKETRVLKPMITKKSGELTYTVKEIAMTPNMTAVRFEISFPKHLDSGFYQTHMRIEDEKGTKYLPGGGGLVKFEPTETGYSIESIDSFSSFQTVPESIKIDFTREESEYNLPVFHKAKVEYKPTAEKPIVLKRSTSGLVKITDIRYGSDKTEVRFQTEGPHPYYLDLFIEDEAGQKLYGQRRLVDRKTNSYVADFPVIDPQSDITFVTTFSESTEPKYDPELQITLPLKP
;
A
#
# COMPACT_ATOMS: atom_id res chain seq x y z
N MET A 1 -5.96 -4.94 4.30
CA MET A 1 -4.71 -5.43 3.69
C MET A 1 -3.80 -5.74 4.85
N ASN A 2 -3.53 -7.02 5.14
CA ASN A 2 -2.58 -7.35 6.22
C ASN A 2 -1.27 -6.62 5.93
N CYS A 3 -0.81 -5.81 6.88
CA CYS A 3 0.44 -5.08 6.76
C CYS A 3 1.55 -6.08 6.43
N GLU A 4 2.22 -5.91 5.29
CA GLU A 4 3.29 -6.82 4.84
C GLU A 4 4.42 -6.91 5.87
N LEU A 5 4.57 -5.90 6.73
CA LEU A 5 5.44 -5.95 7.91
C LEU A 5 4.97 -7.00 8.92
N LYS A 6 3.67 -7.04 9.29
CA LYS A 6 3.14 -8.10 10.17
C LYS A 6 3.38 -9.50 9.61
N GLN A 7 3.36 -9.66 8.28
CA GLN A 7 3.69 -10.94 7.65
C GLN A 7 5.18 -11.25 7.74
N ALA A 8 6.05 -10.26 7.48
CA ALA A 8 7.49 -10.39 7.63
C ALA A 8 7.89 -10.78 9.06
N VAL A 9 7.23 -10.21 10.06
CA VAL A 9 7.42 -10.56 11.49
C VAL A 9 7.10 -12.03 11.75
N LYS A 10 5.94 -12.50 11.28
CA LYS A 10 5.54 -13.92 11.40
C LYS A 10 6.52 -14.85 10.70
N ASN A 11 7.12 -14.40 9.60
CA ASN A 11 8.10 -15.16 8.83
C ASN A 11 9.54 -15.03 9.38
N GLY A 12 9.77 -14.22 10.43
CA GLY A 12 11.10 -14.00 11.00
C GLY A 12 12.06 -13.25 10.08
N THR A 13 11.55 -12.44 9.14
CA THR A 13 12.37 -11.70 8.15
C THR A 13 12.68 -10.27 8.56
N VAL A 14 12.47 -9.91 9.83
CA VAL A 14 12.70 -8.57 10.37
C VAL A 14 13.84 -8.57 11.38
N SER A 15 14.49 -7.42 11.55
CA SER A 15 15.36 -7.16 12.70
C SER A 15 14.52 -6.72 13.90
N GLN A 16 14.67 -7.40 15.04
CA GLN A 16 14.06 -7.00 16.31
C GLN A 16 14.93 -5.91 16.95
N ILE A 17 14.33 -4.80 17.34
CA ILE A 17 15.02 -3.59 17.82
C ILE A 17 14.71 -3.33 19.30
N ASP A 18 13.41 -3.28 19.66
CA ASP A 18 12.90 -3.00 21.01
C ASP A 18 13.51 -1.78 21.71
N GLN A 19 13.88 -0.75 20.95
CA GLN A 19 14.39 0.51 21.51
C GLN A 19 13.24 1.48 21.76
N SER A 20 13.31 2.21 22.88
CA SER A 20 12.24 3.13 23.28
C SER A 20 12.74 4.47 23.79
N VAL A 21 11.95 5.51 23.53
CA VAL A 21 12.13 6.86 24.06
C VAL A 21 10.84 7.30 24.73
N THR A 22 10.94 7.92 25.89
CA THR A 22 9.78 8.45 26.64
C THR A 22 9.95 9.92 26.88
N LYS A 23 8.92 10.69 26.55
CA LYS A 23 8.87 12.14 26.73
C LYS A 23 7.42 12.56 26.92
N ASN A 24 7.17 13.52 27.80
CA ASN A 24 5.84 14.09 28.06
C ASN A 24 4.74 13.04 28.30
N GLY A 25 5.05 11.93 28.99
CA GLY A 25 4.10 10.85 29.28
C GLY A 25 3.76 9.94 28.09
N VAL A 26 4.40 10.15 26.93
CA VAL A 26 4.30 9.30 25.75
C VAL A 26 5.57 8.48 25.59
N LYS A 27 5.41 7.17 25.40
CA LYS A 27 6.50 6.25 25.07
C LYS A 27 6.38 5.79 23.62
N ILE A 28 7.42 6.02 22.84
CA ILE A 28 7.61 5.42 21.51
C ILE A 28 8.54 4.24 21.65
N THR A 29 8.19 3.09 21.08
CA THR A 29 9.05 1.91 21.01
C THR A 29 9.14 1.43 19.58
N VAL A 30 10.32 1.54 18.95
CA VAL A 30 10.57 0.89 17.66
C VAL A 30 10.79 -0.59 17.93
N LYS A 31 9.86 -1.41 17.42
CA LYS A 31 9.83 -2.86 17.65
C LYS A 31 10.68 -3.60 16.64
N GLU A 32 10.48 -3.28 15.38
CA GLU A 32 11.00 -4.07 14.28
C GLU A 32 11.31 -3.22 13.06
N ILE A 33 12.33 -3.63 12.33
CA ILE A 33 12.73 -3.04 11.06
C ILE A 33 12.84 -4.14 10.02
N LEU A 34 12.15 -3.95 8.90
CA LEU A 34 12.38 -4.71 7.67
C LEU A 34 13.13 -3.81 6.71
N PHE A 35 14.35 -4.20 6.35
CA PHE A 35 15.14 -3.48 5.37
C PHE A 35 15.67 -4.45 4.33
N ASP A 36 15.27 -4.27 3.07
CA ASP A 36 15.68 -5.09 1.92
C ASP A 36 15.82 -4.23 0.66
N ASP A 37 16.15 -4.84 -0.48
CA ASP A 37 16.33 -4.09 -1.74
C ASP A 37 15.06 -3.39 -2.23
N ALA A 38 13.87 -3.79 -1.78
CA ALA A 38 12.62 -3.14 -2.16
C ALA A 38 12.21 -2.02 -1.20
N ARG A 39 12.47 -2.14 0.12
CA ARG A 39 11.99 -1.17 1.11
C ARG A 39 12.77 -1.09 2.41
N LEU A 40 12.49 -0.01 3.13
CA LEU A 40 12.68 0.14 4.57
C LEU A 40 11.31 0.30 5.22
N SER A 41 10.91 -0.61 6.11
CA SER A 41 9.70 -0.52 6.93
C SER A 41 10.05 -0.53 8.40
N VAL A 42 9.46 0.41 9.15
CA VAL A 42 9.62 0.53 10.60
C VAL A 42 8.27 0.25 11.26
N GLY A 43 8.24 -0.73 12.15
CA GLY A 43 7.11 -1.02 13.03
C GLY A 43 7.39 -0.46 14.42
N TYR A 44 6.51 0.41 14.91
CA TYR A 44 6.67 1.02 16.22
C TYR A 44 5.35 1.08 16.98
N VAL A 45 5.45 1.12 18.29
CA VAL A 45 4.31 1.23 19.19
C VAL A 45 4.40 2.56 19.92
N GLU A 46 3.29 3.26 19.91
CA GLU A 46 3.00 4.39 20.77
C GLU A 46 2.23 3.88 21.99
N HIS A 47 2.69 4.26 23.17
CA HIS A 47 1.87 4.24 24.38
C HIS A 47 1.67 5.69 24.81
N HIS A 48 0.44 6.19 24.69
CA HIS A 48 0.06 7.56 24.99
C HIS A 48 -0.70 7.66 26.33
N GLY A 49 -0.72 8.88 26.90
CA GLY A 49 -1.50 9.19 28.10
C GLY A 49 -3.01 9.25 27.81
N GLN A 50 -3.72 10.23 28.37
CA GLN A 50 -5.17 10.35 28.15
C GLN A 50 -5.58 10.84 26.76
N GLU A 51 -4.66 11.40 25.96
CA GLU A 51 -4.97 11.99 24.65
C GLU A 51 -4.12 11.42 23.53
N SER A 52 -4.76 11.05 22.42
CA SER A 52 -4.08 10.63 21.19
C SER A 52 -3.60 11.86 20.40
N SER A 53 -2.34 11.87 19.97
CA SER A 53 -1.80 12.92 19.09
C SER A 53 -1.59 12.39 17.67
N ALA A 54 -1.76 13.25 16.66
CA ALA A 54 -1.33 12.91 15.31
C ALA A 54 0.20 12.72 15.29
N THR A 55 0.66 11.62 14.68
CA THR A 55 2.09 11.26 14.53
C THR A 55 2.57 11.66 13.14
N ASN A 56 3.81 12.14 13.07
CA ASN A 56 4.51 12.42 11.82
C ASN A 56 5.92 11.83 11.89
N PRO A 57 6.07 10.52 11.63
CA PRO A 57 7.35 9.84 11.67
C PRO A 57 8.21 10.22 10.47
N MET A 58 9.47 10.55 10.75
CA MET A 58 10.49 10.96 9.80
C MET A 58 11.74 10.11 10.00
N ILE A 59 12.43 9.81 8.90
CA ILE A 59 13.73 9.13 8.95
C ILE A 59 14.79 10.10 8.44
N MET A 60 15.83 10.29 9.25
CA MET A 60 17.00 11.07 8.91
C MET A 60 18.17 10.14 8.61
N LEU A 61 18.87 10.41 7.50
CA LEU A 61 20.12 9.76 7.10
C LEU A 61 21.17 10.85 6.83
N ASP A 62 22.31 10.77 7.51
CA ASP A 62 23.40 11.76 7.39
C ASP A 62 22.93 13.21 7.54
N GLY A 63 21.99 13.45 8.45
CA GLY A 63 21.41 14.77 8.72
C GLY A 63 20.39 15.26 7.68
N LYS A 64 20.01 14.43 6.70
CA LYS A 64 18.99 14.74 5.69
C LYS A 64 17.74 13.89 5.90
N GLU A 65 16.59 14.52 5.77
CA GLU A 65 15.32 13.81 5.74
C GLU A 65 15.25 12.94 4.48
N ILE A 66 14.91 11.68 4.69
CA ILE A 66 14.52 10.77 3.63
C ILE A 66 13.06 11.09 3.34
N GLY A 67 12.78 11.55 2.10
CA GLY A 67 11.45 11.99 1.69
C GLY A 67 10.32 11.01 2.01
N ASN A 68 9.08 11.46 1.84
CA ASN A 68 7.88 10.88 2.42
C ASN A 68 7.73 9.34 2.34
N PRO A 69 7.16 8.69 3.38
CA PRO A 69 6.83 7.28 3.33
C PRO A 69 5.81 6.99 2.22
N ILE A 70 5.99 5.87 1.51
CA ILE A 70 5.03 5.39 0.50
C ILE A 70 3.78 4.76 1.14
N ARG A 71 3.88 4.39 2.42
CA ARG A 71 2.75 3.92 3.23
C ARG A 71 2.95 4.30 4.69
N HIS A 72 1.86 4.71 5.31
CA HIS A 72 1.73 4.84 6.75
C HIS A 72 0.42 4.17 7.18
N TRP A 73 0.50 3.32 8.20
CA TRP A 73 -0.64 2.63 8.79
C TRP A 73 -0.59 2.75 10.30
N SER A 74 -1.75 2.88 10.94
CA SER A 74 -1.90 2.91 12.38
C SER A 74 -3.09 2.04 12.80
N GLU A 75 -2.98 1.34 13.91
CA GLU A 75 -4.04 0.49 14.45
C GLU A 75 -4.00 0.53 15.99
N PRO A 76 -5.11 0.87 16.67
CA PRO A 76 -5.15 0.81 18.12
C PRO A 76 -5.03 -0.65 18.59
N ILE A 77 -4.14 -0.89 19.55
CA ILE A 77 -4.05 -2.15 20.29
C ILE A 77 -5.07 -2.12 21.44
N ASP A 78 -5.14 -0.99 22.14
CA ASP A 78 -6.07 -0.73 23.23
C ASP A 78 -6.35 0.79 23.35
N LYS A 79 -6.97 1.23 24.44
CA LYS A 79 -7.34 2.64 24.66
C LYS A 79 -6.14 3.61 24.78
N GLN A 80 -4.95 3.10 25.06
CA GLN A 80 -3.75 3.90 25.33
C GLN A 80 -2.56 3.50 24.44
N THR A 81 -2.73 2.47 23.62
CA THR A 81 -1.64 1.89 22.84
C THR A 81 -2.03 1.80 21.38
N THR A 82 -1.21 2.37 20.50
CA THR A 82 -1.38 2.33 19.05
C THR A 82 -0.14 1.69 18.44
N MET A 83 -0.32 0.73 17.53
CA MET A 83 0.76 0.27 16.66
C MET A 83 0.77 1.09 15.37
N HIS A 84 1.97 1.37 14.88
CA HIS A 84 2.21 2.09 13.65
C HIS A 84 3.17 1.30 12.76
N SER A 85 2.99 1.45 11.45
CA SER A 85 3.95 0.99 10.46
C SER A 85 4.14 2.06 9.41
N VAL A 86 5.41 2.42 9.17
CA VAL A 86 5.80 3.30 8.08
C VAL A 86 6.75 2.60 7.13
N THR A 87 6.54 2.81 5.84
CA THR A 87 7.32 2.16 4.79
C THR A 87 7.83 3.19 3.80
N PHE A 88 9.11 3.10 3.49
CA PHE A 88 9.83 3.87 2.51
C PHE A 88 10.33 2.93 1.42
N ALA A 89 10.20 3.33 0.16
CA ALA A 89 10.80 2.59 -0.94
C ALA A 89 12.33 2.64 -0.86
N ASN A 90 13.02 1.50 -1.06
CA ASN A 90 14.47 1.42 -1.12
C ASN A 90 14.95 1.47 -2.58
N VAL A 91 14.87 0.40 -3.37
CA VAL A 91 15.27 0.35 -4.81
C VAL A 91 16.51 1.19 -5.13
N GLY A 92 17.58 0.96 -4.35
CA GLY A 92 18.86 1.65 -4.47
C GLY A 92 18.94 3.05 -3.84
N ARG A 93 17.98 3.45 -2.98
CA ARG A 93 17.97 4.74 -2.27
C ARG A 93 18.79 4.73 -0.98
N PHE A 94 18.89 3.59 -0.31
CA PHE A 94 19.59 3.47 0.97
C PHE A 94 20.88 2.66 0.84
N PRO A 95 21.95 3.01 1.59
CA PRO A 95 23.11 2.16 1.74
C PRO A 95 22.75 0.86 2.46
N ASP A 96 23.56 -0.19 2.28
CA ASP A 96 23.30 -1.51 2.85
C ASP A 96 23.40 -1.55 4.38
N GLU A 97 24.09 -0.60 4.99
CA GLU A 97 24.18 -0.43 6.43
C GLU A 97 24.27 1.07 6.75
N PHE A 98 23.51 1.53 7.74
CA PHE A 98 23.53 2.93 8.18
C PHE A 98 22.99 3.09 9.60
N GLU A 99 23.28 4.25 10.18
CA GLU A 99 22.67 4.68 11.43
C GLU A 99 21.38 5.45 11.11
N MET A 100 20.24 4.85 11.44
CA MET A 100 18.93 5.45 11.23
C MET A 100 18.58 6.36 12.42
N ARG A 101 18.31 7.63 12.15
CA ARG A 101 17.66 8.51 13.12
C ARG A 101 16.16 8.56 12.86
N PHE A 102 15.38 7.92 13.72
CA PHE A 102 13.92 7.93 13.67
C PHE A 102 13.40 9.08 14.55
N GLN A 103 12.59 9.95 13.98
CA GLN A 103 11.99 11.10 14.66
C GLN A 103 10.47 11.06 14.52
N ASP A 104 9.72 11.15 15.62
CA ASP A 104 8.26 11.30 15.59
C ASP A 104 7.87 12.68 16.15
N TYR A 105 7.23 13.50 15.31
CA TYR A 105 6.68 14.80 15.67
C TYR A 105 5.18 14.69 15.97
N ARG A 106 4.76 15.21 17.13
CA ARG A 106 3.37 15.13 17.61
C ARG A 106 2.66 16.46 17.73
N SER A 107 1.50 16.60 17.08
CA SER A 107 0.79 17.89 16.91
C SER A 107 0.31 18.54 18.22
N LEU A 108 -0.07 17.76 19.23
CA LEU A 108 -0.65 18.29 20.48
C LEU A 108 0.37 19.01 21.39
N TYR A 109 1.67 18.82 21.17
CA TYR A 109 2.72 19.45 21.99
C TYR A 109 3.42 20.62 21.27
N GLN A 110 2.91 21.05 20.12
CA GLN A 110 3.61 21.96 19.19
C GLN A 110 2.89 23.28 18.89
N THR A 111 1.77 23.58 19.56
CA THR A 111 0.96 24.77 19.26
C THR A 111 1.29 26.00 20.11
N SER A 112 2.33 25.95 20.96
CA SER A 112 2.75 27.14 21.70
C SER A 112 3.59 28.07 20.80
N PRO A 113 3.19 29.34 20.61
CA PRO A 113 4.03 30.31 19.90
C PRO A 113 5.40 30.42 20.59
N GLY A 114 6.48 30.08 19.86
CA GLY A 114 7.85 30.16 20.36
C GLY A 114 8.48 28.84 20.84
N SER A 115 7.76 27.71 20.82
CA SER A 115 8.38 26.40 21.08
C SER A 115 8.95 25.80 19.79
N THR A 116 10.23 25.40 19.79
CA THR A 116 10.78 24.52 18.77
C THR A 116 10.27 23.10 19.04
N PRO A 117 9.55 22.45 18.10
CA PRO A 117 9.14 21.08 18.26
C PRO A 117 10.35 20.16 18.47
N GLU A 118 10.43 19.53 19.62
CA GLU A 118 11.45 18.51 19.86
C GLU A 118 10.84 17.11 19.66
N PRO A 119 11.33 16.32 18.69
CA PRO A 119 10.75 15.02 18.39
C PRO A 119 11.06 13.97 19.47
N TRP A 120 10.33 12.87 19.42
CA TRP A 120 10.77 11.61 20.02
C TRP A 120 11.81 11.04 19.07
N GLU A 121 13.06 10.99 19.52
CA GLU A 121 14.19 10.58 18.67
C GLU A 121 14.83 9.29 19.17
N LEU A 122 15.14 8.40 18.22
CA LEU A 122 15.90 7.17 18.42
C LEU A 122 16.97 7.04 17.34
N THR A 123 18.14 6.54 17.73
CA THR A 123 19.25 6.24 16.84
C THR A 123 19.45 4.73 16.80
N ILE A 124 19.20 4.12 15.63
CA ILE A 124 19.14 2.66 15.48
C ILE A 124 20.08 2.24 14.35
N PRO A 125 21.05 1.34 14.60
CA PRO A 125 21.84 0.76 13.53
C PRO A 125 20.96 -0.16 12.67
N VAL A 126 20.93 0.08 11.37
CA VAL A 126 20.10 -0.65 10.40
C VAL A 126 21.01 -1.33 9.40
N LYS A 127 20.78 -2.63 9.18
CA LYS A 127 21.51 -3.45 8.21
C LYS A 127 20.54 -4.15 7.27
N LYS A 128 20.85 -4.13 5.97
CA LYS A 128 20.01 -4.73 4.94
C LYS A 128 19.95 -6.24 5.09
N SER A 129 18.75 -6.78 5.11
CA SER A 129 18.50 -8.20 5.01
C SER A 129 18.80 -8.68 3.60
N VAL A 130 19.51 -9.80 3.48
CA VAL A 130 19.84 -10.44 2.21
C VAL A 130 19.07 -11.75 2.09
N TYR A 131 18.21 -11.85 1.08
CA TYR A 131 17.45 -13.07 0.77
C TYR A 131 17.97 -13.70 -0.51
N LYS A 132 18.07 -15.04 -0.55
CA LYS A 132 18.58 -15.77 -1.73
C LYS A 132 17.65 -15.64 -2.94
N GLU A 133 16.37 -15.44 -2.67
CA GLU A 133 15.30 -15.29 -3.62
C GLU A 133 15.23 -13.87 -4.18
N THR A 134 15.96 -12.91 -3.59
CA THR A 134 15.99 -11.54 -4.08
C THR A 134 16.59 -11.47 -5.48
N ARG A 135 15.96 -10.70 -6.36
CA ARG A 135 16.44 -10.39 -7.71
C ARG A 135 16.30 -8.90 -7.95
N VAL A 136 17.41 -8.27 -8.30
CA VAL A 136 17.45 -6.85 -8.69
C VAL A 136 17.79 -6.77 -10.17
N LEU A 137 16.93 -6.11 -10.94
CA LEU A 137 17.11 -5.87 -12.37
C LEU A 137 17.28 -4.38 -12.62
N LYS A 138 18.19 -4.03 -13.53
CA LYS A 138 18.41 -2.64 -13.96
C LYS A 138 18.20 -2.51 -15.47
N PRO A 139 16.97 -2.68 -15.95
CA PRO A 139 16.71 -2.81 -17.39
C PRO A 139 17.00 -1.53 -18.16
N MET A 140 16.84 -0.34 -17.55
CA MET A 140 17.02 0.96 -18.20
C MET A 140 16.28 1.06 -19.55
N ILE A 141 15.07 0.48 -19.61
CA ILE A 141 14.27 0.42 -20.84
C ILE A 141 13.41 1.68 -20.91
N THR A 142 13.52 2.37 -22.04
CA THR A 142 12.70 3.54 -22.35
C THR A 142 11.68 3.24 -23.43
N LYS A 143 10.43 3.64 -23.19
CA LYS A 143 9.30 3.61 -24.13
C LYS A 143 8.73 5.02 -24.29
N LYS A 144 8.06 5.26 -25.40
CA LYS A 144 7.40 6.54 -25.69
C LYS A 144 5.96 6.28 -26.10
N SER A 145 5.08 7.20 -25.73
CA SER A 145 3.70 7.26 -26.19
C SER A 145 3.35 8.73 -26.38
N GLY A 146 3.17 9.16 -27.64
CA GLY A 146 3.06 10.58 -27.96
C GLY A 146 4.29 11.36 -27.49
N GLU A 147 4.06 12.41 -26.68
CA GLU A 147 5.12 13.28 -26.14
C GLU A 147 5.63 12.83 -24.76
N LEU A 148 5.08 11.74 -24.21
CA LEU A 148 5.52 11.18 -22.93
C LEU A 148 6.59 10.12 -23.16
N THR A 149 7.62 10.16 -22.31
CA THR A 149 8.68 9.16 -22.26
C THR A 149 8.63 8.45 -20.91
N TYR A 150 8.63 7.11 -20.92
CA TYR A 150 8.61 6.27 -19.74
C TYR A 150 9.89 5.46 -19.69
N THR A 151 10.62 5.50 -18.57
CA THR A 151 11.85 4.75 -18.38
C THR A 151 11.76 3.87 -17.13
N VAL A 152 11.76 2.55 -17.29
CA VAL A 152 11.89 1.61 -16.17
C VAL A 152 13.38 1.47 -15.85
N LYS A 153 13.79 1.98 -14.69
CA LYS A 153 15.20 2.04 -14.29
C LYS A 153 15.64 0.81 -13.52
N GLU A 154 14.87 0.43 -12.50
CA GLU A 154 15.24 -0.66 -11.59
C GLU A 154 14.02 -1.39 -11.06
N ILE A 155 14.15 -2.71 -10.87
CA ILE A 155 13.13 -3.58 -10.29
C ILE A 155 13.78 -4.40 -9.18
N ALA A 156 13.31 -4.27 -7.95
CA ALA A 156 13.71 -5.11 -6.83
C ALA A 156 12.58 -6.09 -6.51
N MET A 157 12.85 -7.37 -6.67
CA MET A 157 11.92 -8.47 -6.35
C MET A 157 12.43 -9.17 -5.10
N THR A 158 11.69 -9.07 -4.00
CA THR A 158 12.05 -9.70 -2.71
C THR A 158 10.93 -10.65 -2.27
N PRO A 159 11.18 -11.55 -1.30
CA PRO A 159 10.12 -12.38 -0.72
C PRO A 159 8.95 -11.59 -0.12
N ASN A 160 9.19 -10.33 0.31
CA ASN A 160 8.22 -9.54 1.04
C ASN A 160 7.49 -8.52 0.15
N MET A 161 8.13 -8.05 -0.93
CA MET A 161 7.58 -7.03 -1.81
C MET A 161 8.34 -6.96 -3.14
N THR A 162 7.67 -6.50 -4.19
CA THR A 162 8.30 -6.05 -5.43
C THR A 162 8.25 -4.54 -5.50
N ALA A 163 9.31 -3.88 -5.96
CA ALA A 163 9.30 -2.44 -6.17
C ALA A 163 9.92 -2.10 -7.54
N VAL A 164 9.29 -1.17 -8.25
CA VAL A 164 9.70 -0.71 -9.57
C VAL A 164 10.00 0.79 -9.49
N ARG A 165 11.25 1.16 -9.76
CA ARG A 165 11.68 2.55 -9.95
C ARG A 165 11.60 2.91 -11.41
N PHE A 166 10.86 3.97 -11.70
CA PHE A 166 10.64 4.43 -13.06
C PHE A 166 10.61 5.95 -13.13
N GLU A 167 10.78 6.48 -14.34
CA GLU A 167 10.76 7.91 -14.63
C GLU A 167 9.81 8.19 -15.78
N ILE A 168 9.09 9.30 -15.68
CA ILE A 168 8.24 9.83 -16.74
C ILE A 168 8.75 11.22 -17.09
N SER A 169 8.91 11.51 -18.38
CA SER A 169 9.20 12.86 -18.85
C SER A 169 8.13 13.34 -19.83
N PHE A 170 7.72 14.60 -19.69
CA PHE A 170 6.68 15.22 -20.52
C PHE A 170 6.95 16.73 -20.72
N PRO A 171 6.53 17.32 -21.84
CA PRO A 171 6.76 18.73 -22.15
C PRO A 171 5.91 19.70 -21.32
N LYS A 172 6.33 20.97 -21.27
CA LYS A 172 5.69 22.02 -20.44
C LYS A 172 4.25 22.36 -20.82
N HIS A 173 3.84 22.16 -22.07
CA HIS A 173 2.45 22.46 -22.47
C HIS A 173 1.44 21.42 -21.98
N LEU A 174 1.92 20.28 -21.47
CA LEU A 174 1.10 19.23 -20.87
C LEU A 174 0.92 19.43 -19.35
N ASP A 175 1.17 20.64 -18.83
CA ASP A 175 1.11 21.02 -17.41
C ASP A 175 -0.33 21.07 -16.84
N SER A 176 -1.17 20.07 -17.14
CA SER A 176 -2.61 20.06 -16.80
C SER A 176 -3.01 19.13 -15.66
N GLY A 177 -2.11 18.30 -15.11
CA GLY A 177 -2.49 17.48 -13.97
C GLY A 177 -1.47 16.41 -13.63
N PHE A 178 -1.50 15.98 -12.37
CA PHE A 178 -0.79 14.79 -11.92
C PHE A 178 -1.14 13.62 -12.84
N TYR A 179 -0.26 13.28 -13.80
CA TYR A 179 -0.38 12.05 -14.58
C TYR A 179 -0.31 10.88 -13.60
N GLN A 180 -1.47 10.38 -13.20
CA GLN A 180 -1.57 9.17 -12.41
C GLN A 180 -1.19 8.02 -13.33
N THR A 181 0.06 7.60 -13.21
CA THR A 181 0.54 6.41 -13.90
C THR A 181 0.12 5.22 -13.08
N HIS A 182 -0.89 4.50 -13.57
CA HIS A 182 -1.17 3.18 -13.04
C HIS A 182 -0.26 2.20 -13.75
N MET A 183 0.66 1.63 -12.99
CA MET A 183 1.47 0.52 -13.44
C MET A 183 0.77 -0.80 -13.10
N ARG A 184 0.81 -1.74 -14.05
CA ARG A 184 0.40 -3.14 -13.82
C ARG A 184 1.57 -4.06 -14.10
N ILE A 185 1.74 -5.05 -13.23
CA ILE A 185 2.68 -6.15 -13.44
C ILE A 185 1.90 -7.46 -13.57
N GLU A 186 2.21 -8.22 -14.61
CA GLU A 186 1.68 -9.56 -14.89
C GLU A 186 2.82 -10.53 -15.24
N ASP A 187 2.73 -11.80 -14.85
CA ASP A 187 3.70 -12.81 -15.28
C ASP A 187 3.26 -13.60 -16.53
N GLU A 188 4.10 -14.55 -16.99
CA GLU A 188 3.81 -15.35 -18.18
C GLU A 188 2.54 -16.23 -18.06
N LYS A 189 2.07 -16.47 -16.83
CA LYS A 189 0.87 -17.27 -16.54
C LYS A 189 -0.39 -16.42 -16.41
N GLY A 190 -0.27 -15.11 -16.59
CA GLY A 190 -1.37 -14.17 -16.41
C GLY A 190 -1.63 -13.80 -14.94
N THR A 191 -0.71 -14.12 -14.03
CA THR A 191 -0.85 -13.74 -12.61
C THR A 191 -0.57 -12.26 -12.46
N LYS A 192 -1.54 -11.53 -11.90
CA LYS A 192 -1.41 -10.09 -11.65
C LYS A 192 -0.89 -9.82 -10.25
N TYR A 193 0.06 -8.91 -10.14
CA TYR A 193 0.66 -8.52 -8.86
C TYR A 193 -0.04 -7.29 -8.29
N LEU A 194 -0.33 -7.32 -6.99
CA LEU A 194 -1.21 -6.32 -6.37
C LEU A 194 -0.44 -5.04 -6.14
N PRO A 195 -0.97 -3.86 -6.51
CA PRO A 195 -0.32 -2.61 -6.21
C PRO A 195 -0.21 -2.39 -4.69
N GLY A 196 1.01 -2.11 -4.29
CA GLY A 196 1.48 -1.79 -2.95
C GLY A 196 1.51 -0.27 -2.70
N GLY A 197 1.04 0.58 -3.61
CA GLY A 197 1.17 2.04 -3.47
C GLY A 197 2.50 2.54 -4.00
N GLY A 198 2.58 3.85 -4.21
CA GLY A 198 3.71 4.49 -4.86
C GLY A 198 4.14 5.76 -4.14
N GLY A 199 5.34 6.22 -4.46
CA GLY A 199 5.89 7.46 -3.95
C GLY A 199 6.71 8.21 -4.99
N LEU A 200 6.57 9.52 -4.97
CA LEU A 200 7.43 10.44 -5.70
C LEU A 200 8.84 10.40 -5.08
N VAL A 201 9.85 10.06 -5.88
CA VAL A 201 11.26 10.16 -5.50
C VAL A 201 11.79 11.54 -5.84
N LYS A 202 11.46 12.04 -7.03
CA LYS A 202 12.03 13.27 -7.58
C LYS A 202 11.08 13.93 -8.57
N PHE A 203 11.00 15.26 -8.50
CA PHE A 203 10.37 16.09 -9.54
C PHE A 203 11.39 17.12 -9.99
N GLU A 204 11.67 17.19 -11.29
CA GLU A 204 12.64 18.11 -11.86
C GLU A 204 12.12 18.79 -13.13
N PRO A 205 12.15 20.13 -13.19
CA PRO A 205 12.04 20.85 -14.46
C PRO A 205 13.22 20.49 -15.37
N THR A 206 12.92 20.27 -16.66
CA THR A 206 13.92 20.14 -17.71
C THR A 206 13.87 21.35 -18.64
N GLU A 207 14.79 21.45 -19.60
CA GLU A 207 14.79 22.54 -20.59
C GLU A 207 13.45 22.61 -21.33
N THR A 208 12.95 21.45 -21.76
CA THR A 208 11.77 21.30 -22.61
C THR A 208 10.50 20.88 -21.87
N GLY A 209 10.58 20.53 -20.59
CA GLY A 209 9.52 19.83 -19.89
C GLY A 209 9.74 19.64 -18.40
N TYR A 210 9.26 18.50 -17.91
CA TYR A 210 9.41 18.01 -16.56
C TYR A 210 9.81 16.54 -16.57
N SER A 211 10.46 16.10 -15.50
CA SER A 211 10.78 14.70 -15.21
C SER A 211 10.27 14.34 -13.82
N ILE A 212 9.55 13.22 -13.73
CA ILE A 212 9.01 12.66 -12.50
C ILE A 212 9.61 11.28 -12.31
N GLU A 213 10.38 11.11 -11.24
CA GLU A 213 10.85 9.81 -10.82
C GLU A 213 10.00 9.29 -9.66
N SER A 214 9.46 8.08 -9.83
CA SER A 214 8.56 7.44 -8.88
C SER A 214 9.01 6.01 -8.59
N ILE A 215 8.57 5.50 -7.43
CA ILE A 215 8.66 4.08 -7.11
C ILE A 215 7.27 3.56 -6.79
N ASP A 216 6.84 2.55 -7.54
CA ASP A 216 5.64 1.78 -7.26
C ASP A 216 6.01 0.44 -6.63
N SER A 217 5.30 0.08 -5.57
CA SER A 217 5.42 -1.22 -4.94
C SER A 217 4.30 -2.15 -5.35
N PHE A 218 4.56 -3.45 -5.25
CA PHE A 218 3.64 -4.52 -5.57
C PHE A 218 3.83 -5.70 -4.60
N SER A 219 2.80 -6.53 -4.47
CA SER A 219 2.89 -7.79 -3.72
C SER A 219 4.05 -8.65 -4.23
N SER A 220 4.71 -9.39 -3.34
CA SER A 220 5.82 -10.27 -3.73
C SER A 220 5.44 -11.41 -4.68
N PHE A 221 6.46 -11.85 -5.43
CA PHE A 221 6.44 -13.09 -6.19
C PHE A 221 6.45 -14.29 -5.25
N GLN A 222 5.47 -15.19 -5.39
CA GLN A 222 5.49 -16.46 -4.65
C GLN A 222 6.60 -17.38 -5.15
N THR A 223 6.83 -17.33 -6.47
CA THR A 223 7.93 -17.98 -7.19
C THR A 223 8.41 -17.02 -8.25
N VAL A 224 9.73 -16.94 -8.48
CA VAL A 224 10.27 -16.08 -9.55
C VAL A 224 9.71 -16.56 -10.90
N PRO A 225 8.98 -15.70 -11.64
CA PRO A 225 8.42 -16.05 -12.94
C PRO A 225 9.50 -16.20 -14.01
N GLU A 226 9.11 -16.65 -15.20
CA GLU A 226 10.02 -16.71 -16.36
C GLU A 226 10.16 -15.35 -17.01
N SER A 227 9.06 -14.60 -17.06
CA SER A 227 9.04 -13.24 -17.55
C SER A 227 7.96 -12.43 -16.85
N ILE A 228 8.11 -11.11 -16.87
CA ILE A 228 7.07 -10.18 -16.44
C ILE A 228 6.75 -9.20 -17.55
N LYS A 229 5.49 -8.81 -17.61
CA LYS A 229 4.98 -7.69 -18.40
C LYS A 229 4.69 -6.53 -17.47
N ILE A 230 5.17 -5.36 -17.84
CA ILE A 230 4.90 -4.09 -17.17
C ILE A 230 4.11 -3.24 -18.16
N ASP A 231 2.90 -2.87 -17.77
CA ASP A 231 2.03 -1.99 -18.54
C ASP A 231 1.86 -0.65 -17.80
N PHE A 232 1.78 0.43 -18.56
CA PHE A 232 1.49 1.77 -18.06
C PHE A 232 0.19 2.29 -18.67
N THR A 233 -0.53 3.08 -17.89
CA THR A 233 -1.70 3.82 -18.38
C THR A 233 -1.31 5.15 -19.00
N ARG A 234 -2.13 5.58 -19.96
CA ARG A 234 -2.08 6.92 -20.53
C ARG A 234 -3.41 7.61 -20.29
N GLU A 235 -3.59 8.15 -19.10
CA GLU A 235 -4.82 8.87 -18.74
C GLU A 235 -4.48 10.17 -18.01
N GLU A 236 -5.14 11.26 -18.44
CA GLU A 236 -5.27 12.45 -17.62
C GLU A 236 -6.25 12.12 -16.50
N SER A 237 -5.90 12.42 -15.25
CA SER A 237 -6.76 12.05 -14.12
C SER A 237 -8.03 12.90 -14.12
N GLU A 238 -9.17 12.28 -14.38
CA GLU A 238 -10.47 12.86 -14.01
C GLU A 238 -10.80 12.42 -12.58
N TYR A 239 -10.78 13.37 -11.64
CA TYR A 239 -11.20 13.08 -10.27
C TYR A 239 -12.72 13.00 -10.20
N ASN A 240 -13.24 11.78 -10.11
CA ASN A 240 -14.66 11.53 -9.87
C ASN A 240 -14.89 11.24 -8.39
N LEU A 241 -15.96 11.82 -7.83
CA LEU A 241 -16.38 11.49 -6.47
C LEU A 241 -16.75 9.99 -6.38
N PRO A 242 -16.44 9.32 -5.26
CA PRO A 242 -16.79 7.93 -5.08
C PRO A 242 -18.30 7.73 -5.08
N VAL A 243 -18.76 6.74 -5.84
CA VAL A 243 -20.15 6.29 -5.84
C VAL A 243 -20.29 5.15 -4.83
N PHE A 244 -21.36 5.20 -4.04
CA PHE A 244 -21.69 4.16 -3.09
C PHE A 244 -22.61 3.13 -3.74
N HIS A 245 -22.21 1.88 -3.73
CA HIS A 245 -23.02 0.76 -4.20
C HIS A 245 -23.41 -0.09 -3.01
N LYS A 246 -24.71 -0.39 -2.90
CA LYS A 246 -25.29 -1.07 -1.74
C LYS A 246 -26.01 -2.34 -2.17
N ALA A 247 -25.93 -3.38 -1.35
CA ALA A 247 -26.75 -4.58 -1.49
C ALA A 247 -27.21 -5.07 -0.10
N LYS A 248 -28.53 -5.07 0.10
CA LYS A 248 -29.14 -5.61 1.33
C LYS A 248 -28.96 -7.13 1.36
N VAL A 249 -28.71 -7.67 2.55
CA VAL A 249 -28.65 -9.12 2.76
C VAL A 249 -30.06 -9.66 2.93
N GLU A 250 -30.63 -10.16 1.84
CA GLU A 250 -32.00 -10.73 1.83
C GLU A 250 -32.01 -12.26 1.98
N TYR A 251 -30.86 -12.90 1.80
CA TYR A 251 -30.70 -14.34 1.91
C TYR A 251 -29.25 -14.66 2.28
N LYS A 252 -29.01 -15.86 2.82
CA LYS A 252 -27.65 -16.34 3.07
C LYS A 252 -26.94 -16.61 1.74
N PRO A 253 -25.85 -15.89 1.41
CA PRO A 253 -25.14 -16.11 0.15
C PRO A 253 -24.45 -17.47 0.10
N THR A 254 -24.29 -17.98 -1.12
CA THR A 254 -23.51 -19.19 -1.46
C THR A 254 -22.63 -18.89 -2.68
N ALA A 255 -21.71 -19.79 -3.03
CA ALA A 255 -20.91 -19.64 -4.24
C ALA A 255 -21.79 -19.65 -5.52
N GLU A 256 -22.84 -20.45 -5.52
CA GLU A 256 -23.78 -20.59 -6.64
C GLU A 256 -24.81 -19.46 -6.68
N LYS A 257 -25.15 -18.89 -5.52
CA LYS A 257 -26.07 -17.76 -5.37
C LYS A 257 -25.44 -16.66 -4.49
N PRO A 258 -24.52 -15.86 -5.05
CA PRO A 258 -23.88 -14.79 -4.30
C PRO A 258 -24.74 -13.53 -4.24
N ILE A 259 -24.55 -12.72 -3.20
CA ILE A 259 -25.02 -11.33 -3.20
C ILE A 259 -24.04 -10.50 -4.03
N VAL A 260 -24.53 -9.81 -5.05
CA VAL A 260 -23.69 -9.11 -6.02
C VAL A 260 -23.82 -7.60 -5.84
N LEU A 261 -22.70 -6.93 -5.58
CA LEU A 261 -22.58 -5.49 -5.65
C LEU A 261 -21.92 -5.11 -6.98
N LYS A 262 -22.60 -4.30 -7.77
CA LYS A 262 -22.00 -3.68 -8.95
C LYS A 262 -21.13 -2.52 -8.47
N ARG A 263 -19.84 -2.53 -8.79
CA ARG A 263 -18.85 -1.53 -8.34
C ARG A 263 -18.46 -0.55 -9.45
N SER A 264 -18.55 -0.98 -10.70
CA SER A 264 -18.38 -0.13 -11.89
C SER A 264 -19.15 -0.74 -13.05
N THR A 265 -19.00 -0.21 -14.26
CA THR A 265 -19.57 -0.79 -15.49
C THR A 265 -19.28 -2.28 -15.63
N SER A 266 -18.09 -2.72 -15.26
CA SER A 266 -17.56 -4.08 -15.41
C SER A 266 -17.08 -4.73 -14.11
N GLY A 267 -16.98 -3.96 -13.02
CA GLY A 267 -16.48 -4.42 -11.73
C GLY A 267 -17.59 -4.94 -10.81
N LEU A 268 -17.39 -6.12 -10.24
CA LEU A 268 -18.35 -6.76 -9.32
C LEU A 268 -17.68 -7.16 -8.02
N VAL A 269 -18.46 -7.16 -6.93
CA VAL A 269 -18.13 -7.82 -5.67
C VAL A 269 -19.20 -8.87 -5.42
N LYS A 270 -18.80 -10.13 -5.33
CA LYS A 270 -19.68 -11.28 -5.11
C LYS A 270 -19.47 -11.80 -3.70
N ILE A 271 -20.38 -11.52 -2.78
CA ILE A 271 -20.38 -12.10 -1.44
C ILE A 271 -20.87 -13.54 -1.56
N THR A 272 -20.03 -14.51 -1.18
CA THR A 272 -20.26 -15.94 -1.40
C THR A 272 -20.54 -16.71 -0.11
N ASP A 273 -20.24 -16.16 1.07
CA ASP A 273 -20.56 -16.78 2.35
C ASP A 273 -20.54 -15.74 3.48
N ILE A 274 -21.37 -15.96 4.50
CA ILE A 274 -21.38 -15.20 5.76
C ILE A 274 -21.45 -16.19 6.91
N ARG A 275 -20.49 -16.11 7.83
CA ARG A 275 -20.40 -16.96 9.02
C ARG A 275 -20.39 -16.09 10.26
N TYR A 276 -21.48 -16.16 11.01
CA TYR A 276 -21.61 -15.51 12.29
C TYR A 276 -20.92 -16.35 13.36
N GLY A 277 -19.90 -15.78 13.99
CA GLY A 277 -19.19 -16.35 15.14
C GLY A 277 -19.46 -15.55 16.42
N SER A 278 -19.04 -16.11 17.55
CA SER A 278 -19.15 -15.45 18.86
C SER A 278 -18.13 -14.33 19.06
N ASP A 279 -17.04 -14.34 18.29
CA ASP A 279 -15.93 -13.39 18.35
C ASP A 279 -15.92 -12.41 17.17
N LYS A 280 -16.42 -12.83 16.00
CA LYS A 280 -16.45 -12.05 14.76
C LYS A 280 -17.45 -12.59 13.75
N THR A 281 -17.70 -11.80 12.71
CA THR A 281 -18.44 -12.25 11.51
C THR A 281 -17.47 -12.40 10.35
N GLU A 282 -17.31 -13.62 9.83
CA GLU A 282 -16.47 -13.90 8.65
C GLU A 282 -17.30 -13.76 7.37
N VAL A 283 -16.86 -12.91 6.45
CA VAL A 283 -17.47 -12.72 5.14
C VAL A 283 -16.50 -13.16 4.05
N ARG A 284 -16.95 -14.04 3.16
CA ARG A 284 -16.18 -14.50 2.00
C ARG A 284 -16.71 -13.84 0.74
N PHE A 285 -15.81 -13.36 -0.11
CA PHE A 285 -16.21 -12.69 -1.33
C PHE A 285 -15.16 -12.78 -2.42
N GLN A 286 -15.59 -12.54 -3.66
CA GLN A 286 -14.76 -12.46 -4.86
C GLN A 286 -14.92 -11.10 -5.52
N THR A 287 -13.87 -10.60 -6.15
CA THR A 287 -13.94 -9.37 -6.94
C THR A 287 -13.58 -9.60 -8.40
N GLU A 288 -14.32 -8.92 -9.28
CA GLU A 288 -14.15 -8.99 -10.73
C GLU A 288 -14.00 -7.58 -11.32
N GLY A 289 -13.52 -7.53 -12.55
CA GLY A 289 -13.35 -6.30 -13.32
C GLY A 289 -12.01 -5.58 -13.10
N PRO A 290 -11.91 -4.32 -13.53
CA PRO A 290 -10.69 -3.52 -13.47
C PRO A 290 -10.37 -3.20 -12.02
N HIS A 291 -9.08 -3.28 -11.67
CA HIS A 291 -8.60 -3.12 -10.29
C HIS A 291 -9.43 -3.89 -9.23
N PRO A 292 -9.48 -5.22 -9.30
CA PRO A 292 -10.26 -6.02 -8.34
C PRO A 292 -9.77 -5.84 -6.88
N TYR A 293 -8.62 -5.19 -6.69
CA TYR A 293 -7.92 -4.96 -5.43
C TYR A 293 -8.32 -3.65 -4.71
N TYR A 294 -8.72 -2.62 -5.46
CA TYR A 294 -9.21 -1.34 -4.91
C TYR A 294 -10.67 -1.51 -4.53
N LEU A 295 -10.86 -2.13 -3.37
CA LEU A 295 -12.16 -2.33 -2.76
C LEU A 295 -12.18 -1.55 -1.46
N ASP A 296 -13.23 -0.77 -1.25
CA ASP A 296 -13.72 -0.46 0.08
C ASP A 296 -14.97 -1.32 0.27
N LEU A 297 -15.01 -2.15 1.32
CA LEU A 297 -16.15 -3.00 1.65
C LEU A 297 -16.40 -2.88 3.14
N PHE A 298 -17.57 -2.36 3.48
CA PHE A 298 -18.06 -2.28 4.83
C PHE A 298 -19.50 -2.76 4.90
N ILE A 299 -19.97 -3.03 6.11
CA ILE A 299 -21.37 -3.33 6.40
C ILE A 299 -22.00 -2.08 7.03
N GLU A 300 -23.19 -1.71 6.58
CA GLU A 300 -24.07 -0.79 7.31
C GLU A 300 -25.10 -1.62 8.07
N ASP A 301 -25.27 -1.34 9.36
CA ASP A 301 -26.35 -1.88 10.17
C ASP A 301 -27.66 -1.08 10.01
N GLU A 302 -28.71 -1.49 10.73
CA GLU A 302 -30.02 -0.83 10.73
C GLU A 302 -29.97 0.65 11.17
N ALA A 303 -29.01 1.01 12.02
CA ALA A 303 -28.81 2.38 12.49
C ALA A 303 -27.97 3.23 11.52
N GLY A 304 -27.46 2.62 10.43
CA GLY A 304 -26.54 3.25 9.49
C GLY A 304 -25.11 3.34 10.01
N GLN A 305 -24.77 2.63 11.09
CA GLN A 305 -23.40 2.53 11.58
C GLN A 305 -22.57 1.71 10.59
N LYS A 306 -21.39 2.23 10.26
CA LYS A 306 -20.44 1.55 9.38
C LYS A 306 -19.56 0.59 10.19
N LEU A 307 -19.66 -0.68 9.87
CA LEU A 307 -18.84 -1.75 10.41
C LEU A 307 -17.75 -2.11 9.40
N TYR A 308 -16.51 -1.87 9.78
CA TYR A 308 -15.35 -2.16 8.95
C TYR A 308 -14.75 -3.52 9.31
N GLY A 309 -14.34 -4.26 8.28
CA GLY A 309 -13.75 -5.59 8.43
C GLY A 309 -12.29 -5.63 8.00
N GLN A 310 -11.49 -6.44 8.68
CA GLN A 310 -10.12 -6.71 8.25
C GLN A 310 -10.14 -7.74 7.12
N ARG A 311 -9.85 -7.30 5.89
CA ARG A 311 -9.74 -8.20 4.74
C ARG A 311 -8.35 -8.81 4.54
N ARG A 312 -8.34 -10.07 4.11
CA ARG A 312 -7.18 -10.82 3.62
C ARG A 312 -7.51 -11.52 2.30
N LEU A 313 -6.57 -11.50 1.37
CA LEU A 313 -6.65 -12.26 0.13
C LEU A 313 -6.40 -13.74 0.43
N VAL A 314 -7.23 -14.62 -0.12
CA VAL A 314 -7.09 -16.08 0.03
C VAL A 314 -6.75 -16.79 -1.26
N ASP A 315 -7.12 -16.22 -2.42
CA ASP A 315 -6.73 -16.73 -3.73
C ASP A 315 -6.53 -15.57 -4.72
N ARG A 316 -5.31 -15.45 -5.25
CA ARG A 316 -4.93 -14.42 -6.23
C ARG A 316 -5.53 -14.65 -7.61
N LYS A 317 -5.73 -15.90 -8.02
CA LYS A 317 -6.21 -16.25 -9.37
C LYS A 317 -7.68 -15.86 -9.54
N THR A 318 -8.47 -16.08 -8.50
CA THR A 318 -9.91 -15.77 -8.47
C THR A 318 -10.23 -14.46 -7.77
N ASN A 319 -9.22 -13.73 -7.28
CA ASN A 319 -9.39 -12.57 -6.40
C ASN A 319 -10.38 -12.84 -5.26
N SER A 320 -10.21 -13.98 -4.59
CA SER A 320 -11.04 -14.37 -3.45
C SER A 320 -10.47 -13.81 -2.15
N TYR A 321 -11.34 -13.33 -1.27
CA TYR A 321 -11.00 -12.72 0.01
C TYR A 321 -11.85 -13.30 1.14
N VAL A 322 -11.31 -13.11 2.34
CA VAL A 322 -12.04 -13.24 3.61
C VAL A 322 -11.92 -11.91 4.34
N ALA A 323 -13.03 -11.39 4.87
CA ALA A 323 -13.06 -10.23 5.75
C ALA A 323 -13.65 -10.61 7.10
N ASP A 324 -12.93 -10.24 8.16
CA ASP A 324 -13.35 -10.43 9.54
C ASP A 324 -13.96 -9.11 10.05
N PHE A 325 -15.29 -9.09 10.23
CA PHE A 325 -16.06 -7.97 10.77
C PHE A 325 -16.34 -8.17 12.27
N PRO A 326 -16.74 -7.10 13.00
CA PRO A 326 -17.32 -7.25 14.33
C PRO A 326 -18.44 -8.29 14.40
N VAL A 327 -18.76 -8.75 15.61
CA VAL A 327 -19.89 -9.64 15.86
C VAL A 327 -21.17 -8.95 15.39
N ILE A 328 -21.92 -9.62 14.51
CA ILE A 328 -23.21 -9.18 13.98
C ILE A 328 -24.25 -10.23 14.39
N ASP A 329 -25.40 -9.77 14.87
CA ASP A 329 -26.54 -10.67 15.12
C ASP A 329 -27.04 -11.24 13.78
N PRO A 330 -27.11 -12.57 13.62
CA PRO A 330 -27.65 -13.19 12.42
C PRO A 330 -29.07 -12.74 12.01
N GLN A 331 -29.83 -12.13 12.93
CA GLN A 331 -31.18 -11.60 12.68
C GLN A 331 -31.20 -10.12 12.29
N SER A 332 -30.09 -9.39 12.39
CA SER A 332 -30.05 -7.97 12.02
C SER A 332 -30.15 -7.76 10.51
N ASP A 333 -30.90 -6.72 10.11
CA ASP A 333 -30.89 -6.24 8.73
C ASP A 333 -29.55 -5.53 8.44
N ILE A 334 -28.71 -6.16 7.62
CA ILE A 334 -27.43 -5.61 7.21
C ILE A 334 -27.37 -5.33 5.72
N THR A 335 -26.59 -4.31 5.36
CA THR A 335 -26.34 -3.92 3.97
C THR A 335 -24.84 -3.93 3.69
N PHE A 336 -24.41 -4.66 2.68
CA PHE A 336 -23.04 -4.51 2.17
C PHE A 336 -22.94 -3.22 1.37
N VAL A 337 -21.85 -2.49 1.59
CA VAL A 337 -21.57 -1.25 0.88
C VAL A 337 -20.15 -1.29 0.33
N THR A 338 -20.02 -0.93 -0.94
CA THR A 338 -18.73 -0.67 -1.56
C THR A 338 -18.66 0.74 -2.12
N THR A 339 -17.49 1.37 -2.00
CA THR A 339 -17.21 2.65 -2.64
C THR A 339 -16.20 2.45 -3.75
N PHE A 340 -16.46 3.10 -4.87
CA PHE A 340 -15.53 3.18 -5.98
C PHE A 340 -15.72 4.53 -6.63
N SER A 341 -14.65 5.31 -6.78
CA SER A 341 -14.64 6.35 -7.78
C SER A 341 -14.75 5.63 -9.11
N GLU A 342 -15.80 5.90 -9.89
CA GLU A 342 -15.82 5.51 -11.30
C GLU A 342 -14.68 6.27 -12.00
N SER A 343 -13.43 5.82 -11.79
CA SER A 343 -12.39 6.04 -12.76
C SER A 343 -12.78 5.18 -13.96
N THR A 344 -12.62 5.71 -15.15
CA THR A 344 -12.62 4.88 -16.35
C THR A 344 -11.70 3.69 -16.13
N GLU A 345 -12.06 2.52 -16.68
CA GLU A 345 -11.11 1.41 -16.64
C GLU A 345 -9.79 1.91 -17.21
N PRO A 346 -8.66 1.70 -16.53
CA PRO A 346 -7.43 2.28 -16.99
C PRO A 346 -7.06 1.70 -18.33
N LYS A 347 -6.91 2.58 -19.31
CA LYS A 347 -6.47 2.24 -20.65
C LYS A 347 -4.96 2.14 -20.66
N TYR A 348 -4.49 0.90 -20.66
CA TYR A 348 -3.08 0.58 -20.82
C TYR A 348 -2.68 0.82 -22.27
N ASP A 349 -1.56 1.53 -22.46
CA ASP A 349 -1.03 1.82 -23.79
C ASP A 349 -0.13 0.67 -24.26
N PRO A 350 -0.48 -0.06 -25.35
CA PRO A 350 0.36 -1.13 -25.86
C PRO A 350 1.77 -0.69 -26.28
N GLU A 351 1.97 0.58 -26.65
CA GLU A 351 3.29 1.12 -27.01
C GLU A 351 4.23 1.22 -25.79
N LEU A 352 3.64 1.35 -24.59
CA LEU A 352 4.36 1.43 -23.33
C LEU A 352 4.63 0.07 -22.67
N GLN A 353 4.10 -1.02 -23.24
CA GLN A 353 4.31 -2.35 -22.69
C GLN A 353 5.79 -2.75 -22.74
N ILE A 354 6.30 -3.26 -21.62
CA ILE A 354 7.66 -3.78 -21.48
C ILE A 354 7.56 -5.24 -21.04
N THR A 355 8.22 -6.14 -21.77
CA THR A 355 8.39 -7.55 -21.36
C THR A 355 9.84 -7.79 -20.95
N LEU A 356 10.05 -8.35 -19.77
CA LEU A 356 11.37 -8.63 -19.22
C LEU A 356 11.53 -10.13 -18.93
N PRO A 357 12.51 -10.81 -19.52
CA PRO A 357 12.88 -12.16 -19.08
C PRO A 357 13.55 -12.09 -17.70
N LEU A 358 13.15 -13.01 -16.81
CA LEU A 358 13.65 -13.12 -15.44
C LEU A 358 14.51 -14.36 -15.21
N LYS A 359 14.33 -15.40 -16.03
CA LYS A 359 15.23 -16.54 -16.10
C LYS A 359 16.20 -16.37 -17.29
N PRO A 360 17.47 -16.80 -17.16
CA PRO A 360 18.45 -16.81 -18.25
C PRO A 360 18.02 -17.64 -19.45
#